data_AF-A0A0S9F812-F1
#
_entry.id   AF-A0A0S9F812-F1
#
_cell.length_a   1.000
_cell.length_b   1.000
_cell.length_c   1.000
_cell.angle_alpha   90.00
_cell.angle_beta   90.00
_cell.angle_gamma   90.00
#
_symmetry.space_group_name_H-M   'P 1'
#
loop_
_entity.id
_entity.type
_entity.pdbx_description
1 polymer ?
#
loop_
_entity_poly.entity_id
_entity_poly.type
_entity_poly.pdbx_seq_one_letter_code
_entity_poly.pdbx_strand_id
1 'polypeptide(L)' 'MPAYHLGAKSVAELDGVHADLVAVVQRAIDITPIDFAVVDGKRTLQEQRVFVASGATSL' A
#
# COMPACT_ATOMS: atom_id res chain seq x y z
N MET A 1 15.82 12.11 -14.84
CA MET A 1 15.48 10.68 -14.97
C MET A 1 13.98 10.57 -15.13
N PRO A 2 13.44 9.64 -15.94
CA PRO A 2 12.00 9.44 -16.00
C PRO A 2 11.47 9.10 -14.61
N ALA A 3 10.40 9.76 -14.18
CA ALA A 3 9.74 9.45 -12.91
C ALA A 3 8.92 8.16 -13.07
N TYR A 4 8.99 7.27 -12.09
CA TYR A 4 8.10 6.11 -12.02
C TYR A 4 6.69 6.56 -11.62
N HIS A 5 5.69 5.76 -11.96
CA HIS A 5 4.29 6.06 -11.67
C HIS A 5 3.62 4.79 -11.15
N LEU A 6 2.73 4.93 -10.18
CA LEU A 6 1.97 3.80 -9.67
C LEU A 6 1.08 3.22 -10.77
N GLY A 7 1.17 1.90 -10.97
CA GLY A 7 0.22 1.17 -11.82
C GLY A 7 -1.17 1.13 -11.19
N ALA A 8 -2.19 0.85 -12.03
CA ALA A 8 -3.60 0.83 -11.61
C ALA A 8 -3.89 -0.08 -10.38
N LYS A 9 -3.19 -1.22 -10.26
CA LYS A 9 -3.31 -2.09 -9.09
C LYS A 9 -2.84 -1.41 -7.81
N SER A 10 -1.68 -0.76 -7.85
CA SER A 10 -1.15 -0.04 -6.68
C SER A 10 -2.00 1.16 -6.31
N VAL A 11 -2.62 1.83 -7.29
CA VAL A 11 -3.61 2.88 -7.00
C VAL A 11 -4.85 2.32 -6.30
N ALA A 12 -5.35 1.15 -6.72
CA ALA A 12 -6.48 0.50 -6.09
C ALA A 12 -6.20 0.05 -4.65
N GLU A 13 -4.98 -0.45 -4.37
CA GLU A 13 -4.57 -0.80 -3.01
C GLU A 13 -4.58 0.40 -2.04
N LEU A 14 -4.41 1.63 -2.54
CA LEU A 14 -4.45 2.84 -1.72
C LEU A 14 -5.87 3.28 -1.33
N ASP A 15 -6.91 2.63 -1.82
CA ASP A 15 -8.29 2.98 -1.46
C ASP A 15 -8.56 2.81 0.05
N GLY A 16 -9.18 3.84 0.63
CA GLY A 16 -9.46 3.89 2.07
C GLY A 16 -8.24 4.07 2.99
N VAL A 17 -7.02 4.21 2.45
CA VAL A 17 -5.83 4.60 3.21
C VAL A 17 -5.89 6.10 3.54
N HIS A 18 -5.30 6.52 4.67
CA HIS A 18 -5.29 7.93 5.06
C HIS A 18 -4.62 8.82 4.00
N ALA A 19 -5.23 9.97 3.68
CA ALA A 19 -4.80 10.84 2.59
C ALA A 19 -3.33 11.28 2.70
N ASP A 20 -2.85 11.57 3.92
CA ASP A 20 -1.44 11.94 4.13
C ASP A 20 -0.47 10.82 3.74
N LEU A 21 -0.81 9.55 4.02
CA LEU A 21 0.03 8.42 3.63
C LEU A 21 -0.01 8.21 2.10
N VAL A 22 -1.18 8.39 1.48
CA VAL A 22 -1.31 8.38 0.01
C VAL A 22 -0.42 9.46 -0.62
N ALA A 23 -0.40 10.68 -0.07
CA ALA A 23 0.45 11.77 -0.55
C ALA A 23 1.95 11.44 -0.41
N VAL A 24 2.36 10.79 0.68
CA VAL A 24 3.74 10.32 0.88
C VAL A 24 4.11 9.26 -0.15
N VAL A 25 3.26 8.26 -0.39
CA VAL A 25 3.53 7.19 -1.38
C VAL A 25 3.62 7.75 -2.79
N GLN A 26 2.73 8.67 -3.16
CA GLN A 26 2.77 9.35 -4.46
C GLN A 26 4.07 10.16 -4.61
N ARG A 27 4.49 10.88 -3.56
CA ARG A 27 5.77 11.59 -3.60
C ARG A 27 6.96 10.63 -3.69
N ALA A 28 6.88 9.48 -3.02
CA ALA A 28 7.95 8.49 -3.01
C ALA A 28 8.20 7.89 -4.40
N ILE A 29 7.15 7.53 -5.14
CA ILE A 29 7.30 6.95 -6.50
C ILE A 29 7.87 7.98 -7.49
N ASP A 30 7.58 9.27 -7.29
CA ASP A 30 8.09 10.35 -8.15
C ASP A 30 9.60 10.58 -7.99
N ILE A 31 10.15 10.35 -6.78
CA ILE A 31 11.54 10.70 -6.44
C ILE A 31 12.48 9.51 -6.28
N THR A 32 11.93 8.31 -6.16
CA THR A 32 12.73 7.09 -5.94
C THR A 32 13.62 6.79 -7.16
N PRO A 33 14.88 6.35 -6.95
CA PRO A 33 15.71 5.83 -8.04
C PRO A 33 15.32 4.41 -8.47
N ILE A 34 14.41 3.75 -7.74
CA ILE A 34 14.00 2.35 -7.97
C ILE A 34 12.47 2.28 -7.92
N ASP A 35 11.88 1.70 -8.96
CA ASP A 35 10.44 1.47 -9.07
C ASP A 35 9.89 0.58 -7.94
N PHE A 36 8.62 0.76 -7.57
CA PHE A 36 7.94 -0.07 -6.59
C PHE A 36 6.43 -0.18 -6.83
N ALA A 37 5.82 -1.20 -6.24
CA ALA A 37 4.37 -1.41 -6.23
C ALA A 37 3.83 -1.39 -4.81
N VAL A 38 2.59 -0.91 -4.66
CA VAL A 38 1.77 -1.11 -3.45
C VAL A 38 1.02 -2.43 -3.60
N VAL A 39 1.08 -3.28 -2.57
CA VAL A 39 0.53 -4.65 -2.57
C VAL A 39 -0.49 -4.94 -1.47
N ASP A 40 -0.48 -4.20 -0.36
CA ASP A 40 -1.42 -4.34 0.76
C ASP A 40 -1.63 -2.94 1.36
N GLY A 41 -2.74 -2.29 1.05
CA GLY A 41 -3.07 -0.99 1.64
C GLY A 41 -3.87 -1.10 2.93
N LYS A 42 -5.19 -0.92 2.84
CA LYS A 42 -6.07 -0.99 4.02
C LYS A 42 -6.51 -2.41 4.32
N ARG A 43 -6.06 -2.93 5.46
CA ARG A 43 -6.53 -4.22 5.98
C ARG A 43 -8.00 -4.18 6.41
N THR A 44 -8.75 -5.18 5.98
CA THR A 44 -10.13 -5.45 6.41
C THR A 44 -10.16 -6.24 7.72
N LEU A 45 -11.29 -6.18 8.43
CA LEU A 45 -11.50 -7.00 9.63
C LEU A 45 -11.45 -8.50 9.33
N GLN A 46 -11.86 -8.93 8.14
CA GLN A 46 -11.84 -10.34 7.75
C GLN A 46 -10.39 -10.83 7.57
N GLU A 47 -9.57 -10.07 6.86
CA GLU A 47 -8.14 -10.40 6.69
C GLU A 47 -7.41 -10.43 8.03
N GLN A 48 -7.69 -9.46 8.91
CA GLN A 48 -7.10 -9.46 10.24
C GLN A 48 -7.48 -10.73 11.04
N ARG A 49 -8.74 -11.18 10.97
CA ARG A 49 -9.16 -12.45 11.61
C ARG A 49 -8.42 -13.65 11.04
N VAL A 50 -8.21 -13.70 9.72
CA VAL A 50 -7.42 -14.76 9.07
C VAL A 50 -5.98 -14.75 9.58
N PHE A 51 -5.36 -13.58 9.70
CA PHE A 51 -3.98 -13.46 10.19
C PHE A 51 -3.81 -13.82 11.66
N VAL A 52 -4.80 -13.51 12.50
CA VAL A 52 -4.79 -13.94 13.91
C VAL A 52 -4.95 -15.46 14.00
N ALA A 53 -5.87 -16.05 13.23
CA ALA A 53 -6.11 -17.49 13.24
C ALA A 53 -4.90 -18.29 12.72
N SER A 54 -4.14 -17.75 11.77
CA SER A 54 -2.92 -18.37 11.26
C SER A 54 -1.69 -18.13 12.15
N GLY A 55 -1.80 -17.32 13.21
CA GLY A 55 -0.68 -16.94 14.07
C GLY A 55 0.29 -15.94 13.44
N ALA A 56 -0.07 -15.32 12.31
CA ALA A 56 0.76 -14.33 11.62
C ALA A 56 0.76 -12.96 12.32
N THR A 57 -0.21 -12.70 13.18
CA THR A 57 -0.31 -11.45 13.96
C THR A 57 -0.99 -11.68 15.31
N SER A 58 -0.88 -10.72 16.21
CA SER A 58 -1.61 -10.69 17.49
C SER A 58 -2.82 -9.76 17.41
N LEU A 59 -3.77 -9.93 18.34
CA LEU A 59 -4.85 -8.97 18.58
C LEU A 59 -4.38 -7.80 19.44
#